data_AF-A0A6G0LM74-F1
#
_entry.id   AF-A0A6G0LM74-F1
#
_cell.length_a   1.000
_cell.length_b   1.000
_cell.length_c   1.000
_cell.angle_alpha   90.00
_cell.angle_beta   90.00
_cell.angle_gamma   90.00
#
_symmetry.space_group_name_H-M   'P 1'
#
loop_
_entity.id
_entity.type
_entity.pdbx_description
1 polymer ?
#
loop_
_entity_poly.entity_id
_entity_poly.type
_entity_poly.pdbx_seq_one_letter_code
_entity_poly.pdbx_strand_id
1 'polypeptide(L)'
;MFVDTSMKPDRTDLLEFSIDTGDCAPIRQWPYRVSKAEGDVMVSEIQQYQELNLIRPSSSPWASPVLMIRKPDGGIRFCIDYQRLKAVTIKDCYPIPLIGDILDVLGKAKLFSTMDIASGYWNVPMVADSIEKTAFTCKYGLFE
;
A
#
# COMPACT_ATOMS: atom_id res chain seq x y z
N MET A 1 24.80 -0.78 11.28
CA MET A 1 25.09 -0.37 9.90
C MET A 1 23.76 -0.43 9.18
N PHE A 2 23.05 0.70 9.09
CA PHE A 2 21.80 0.76 8.35
C PHE A 2 22.18 0.81 6.87
N VAL A 3 21.74 -0.18 6.09
CA VAL A 3 21.96 -0.21 4.64
C VAL A 3 21.19 0.97 4.06
N ASP A 4 21.86 1.81 3.26
CA ASP A 4 21.19 2.79 2.42
C ASP A 4 20.15 2.04 1.57
N THR A 5 18.90 2.19 1.96
CA THR A 5 17.80 1.46 1.36
C THR A 5 17.58 2.05 -0.03
N SER A 6 17.80 1.25 -1.07
CA SER A 6 17.44 1.63 -2.44
C SER A 6 15.98 2.10 -2.45
N MET A 7 15.75 3.33 -2.91
CA MET A 7 14.41 3.91 -3.04
C MET A 7 13.57 3.20 -4.12
N LYS A 8 14.22 2.42 -4.99
CA LYS A 8 13.56 1.59 -5.99
C LYS A 8 13.33 0.19 -5.40
N PRO A 9 12.07 -0.21 -5.16
CA PRO A 9 11.77 -1.57 -4.72
C PRO A 9 12.02 -2.57 -5.86
N ASP A 10 12.59 -3.71 -5.51
CA ASP A 10 12.74 -4.85 -6.41
C ASP A 10 11.44 -5.65 -6.45
N ARG A 11 11.06 -6.19 -7.62
CA ARG A 11 9.82 -6.98 -7.77
C ARG A 11 10.11 -8.46 -7.68
N THR A 12 9.28 -9.20 -6.96
CA THR A 12 9.31 -10.66 -6.96
C THR A 12 8.43 -11.23 -8.07
N ASP A 13 8.85 -12.37 -8.61
CA ASP A 13 8.12 -13.22 -9.55
C ASP A 13 7.48 -14.44 -8.88
N LEU A 14 7.65 -14.59 -7.55
CA LEU A 14 7.18 -15.76 -6.80
C LEU A 14 5.68 -15.73 -6.50
N LEU A 15 5.08 -14.54 -6.40
CA LEU A 15 3.67 -14.39 -6.07
C LEU A 15 3.12 -13.06 -6.58
N GLU A 16 1.81 -13.05 -6.83
CA GLU A 16 1.04 -11.85 -7.15
C GLU A 16 -0.09 -11.69 -6.12
N PHE A 17 -0.41 -10.45 -5.75
CA PHE A 17 -1.49 -10.14 -4.82
C PHE A 17 -2.81 -9.92 -5.56
N SER A 18 -3.86 -10.59 -5.09
CA SER A 18 -5.22 -10.45 -5.63
C SER A 18 -6.17 -9.90 -4.57
N ILE A 19 -7.16 -9.11 -5.02
CA ILE A 19 -8.22 -8.56 -4.19
C ILE A 19 -9.54 -9.13 -4.69
N ASP A 20 -10.09 -10.07 -3.94
CA ASP A 20 -11.41 -10.64 -4.21
C ASP A 20 -12.51 -9.79 -3.56
N THR A 21 -13.43 -9.29 -4.38
CA THR A 21 -14.60 -8.50 -3.95
C THR A 21 -15.92 -9.23 -4.20
N GLY A 22 -15.88 -10.51 -4.62
CA GLY A 22 -17.04 -11.25 -5.10
C GLY A 22 -17.80 -10.49 -6.19
N ASP A 23 -19.14 -10.51 -6.12
CA ASP A 23 -20.03 -9.82 -7.06
C ASP A 23 -20.25 -8.33 -6.73
N CYS A 24 -19.40 -7.73 -5.88
CA CYS A 24 -19.57 -6.34 -5.48
C CYS A 24 -19.28 -5.38 -6.64
N ALA A 25 -20.19 -4.44 -6.89
CA ALA A 25 -20.00 -3.39 -7.89
C ALA A 25 -18.89 -2.40 -7.45
N PRO A 26 -18.19 -1.76 -8.42
CA PRO A 26 -17.14 -0.80 -8.11
C PRO A 26 -17.59 0.35 -7.20
N ILE A 27 -16.75 0.66 -6.21
CA ILE A 27 -16.97 1.77 -5.28
C ILE A 27 -16.13 2.96 -5.71
N ARG A 28 -16.81 4.07 -6.05
CA ARG A 28 -16.19 5.34 -6.40
C ARG A 28 -16.45 6.39 -5.32
N GLN A 29 -15.39 6.90 -4.71
CA GLN A 29 -15.45 7.97 -3.72
C GLN A 29 -14.92 9.29 -4.31
N TRP A 30 -15.31 10.41 -3.70
CA TRP A 30 -14.79 11.73 -4.07
C TRP A 30 -13.50 12.03 -3.30
N PRO A 31 -12.52 12.72 -3.92
CA PRO A 31 -11.34 13.21 -3.21
C PRO A 31 -11.69 14.07 -2.00
N TYR A 32 -10.91 13.93 -0.93
CA TYR A 32 -11.00 14.85 0.20
C TYR A 32 -10.41 16.23 -0.15
N ARG A 33 -10.89 17.27 0.54
CA ARG A 33 -10.30 18.60 0.45
C ARG A 33 -8.95 18.59 1.18
N VAL A 34 -7.96 19.21 0.56
CA VAL A 34 -6.62 19.36 1.11
C VAL A 34 -6.21 20.82 1.16
N SER A 35 -5.45 21.18 2.18
CA SER A 35 -4.78 22.47 2.28
C SER A 35 -3.67 22.61 1.23
N LYS A 36 -3.10 23.81 1.09
CA LYS A 36 -2.01 24.03 0.13
C LYS A 36 -0.78 23.18 0.46
N ALA A 37 -0.35 23.16 1.71
CA ALA A 37 0.81 22.39 2.16
C ALA A 37 0.62 20.87 1.93
N GLU A 38 -0.58 20.36 2.20
CA GLU A 38 -0.93 18.96 1.90
C GLU A 38 -0.95 18.67 0.40
N GLY A 39 -1.43 19.62 -0.41
CA GLY A 39 -1.41 19.52 -1.87
C GLY A 39 0.01 19.47 -2.44
N ASP A 40 0.93 20.29 -1.91
CA ASP A 40 2.33 20.32 -2.37
C ASP A 40 3.03 18.98 -2.06
N VAL A 41 2.81 18.41 -0.87
CA VAL A 41 3.32 17.08 -0.50
C VAL A 41 2.70 15.98 -1.38
N MET A 42 1.39 16.05 -1.61
CA MET A 42 0.67 15.09 -2.45
C MET A 42 1.21 15.06 -3.89
N VAL A 43 1.50 16.21 -4.48
CA VAL A 43 2.09 16.28 -5.84
C VAL A 43 3.49 15.65 -5.85
N SER A 44 4.30 15.95 -4.84
CA SER A 44 5.66 15.39 -4.70
C SER A 44 5.63 13.86 -4.62
N GLU A 45 4.77 13.28 -3.79
CA GLU A 45 4.65 11.82 -3.66
C GLU A 45 4.11 11.16 -4.93
N ILE A 46 3.09 11.74 -5.58
CA ILE A 46 2.55 11.23 -6.84
C ILE A 46 3.63 11.21 -7.93
N GLN A 47 4.42 12.28 -8.05
CA GLN A 47 5.51 12.35 -9.02
C GLN A 47 6.57 11.27 -8.73
N GLN A 48 6.99 11.14 -7.46
CA GLN A 48 7.96 10.13 -7.06
C GLN A 48 7.46 8.71 -7.37
N TYR A 49 6.19 8.40 -7.10
CA TYR A 49 5.63 7.08 -7.39
C TYR A 49 5.56 6.79 -8.89
N GLN A 50 5.30 7.79 -9.74
CA GLN A 50 5.35 7.63 -11.20
C GLN A 50 6.77 7.42 -11.70
N GLU A 51 7.75 8.18 -11.20
CA GLU A 51 9.17 8.02 -11.56
C GLU A 51 9.69 6.63 -11.19
N LEU A 52 9.23 6.08 -10.06
CA LEU A 52 9.53 4.72 -9.61
C LEU A 52 8.70 3.64 -10.33
N ASN A 53 7.79 4.02 -11.24
CA ASN A 53 6.85 3.13 -11.94
C ASN A 53 5.99 2.28 -10.98
N LEU A 54 5.64 2.83 -9.82
CA LEU A 54 4.78 2.20 -8.82
C LEU A 54 3.30 2.42 -9.11
N ILE A 55 2.98 3.56 -9.73
CA ILE A 55 1.62 3.95 -10.10
C ILE A 55 1.59 4.47 -11.54
N ARG A 56 0.39 4.52 -12.13
CA ARG A 56 0.10 5.14 -13.42
C ARG A 56 -1.24 5.87 -13.40
N PRO A 57 -1.51 6.80 -14.35
CA PRO A 57 -2.85 7.34 -14.54
C PRO A 57 -3.86 6.22 -14.82
N SER A 58 -5.04 6.33 -14.25
CA SER A 58 -6.08 5.30 -14.32
C SER A 58 -7.39 5.86 -14.89
N SER A 59 -8.17 4.97 -15.52
CA SER A 59 -9.58 5.18 -15.86
C SER A 59 -10.49 4.15 -15.17
N SER A 60 -10.05 3.61 -14.04
CA SER A 60 -10.75 2.59 -13.26
C SER A 60 -12.15 3.04 -12.82
N PRO A 61 -13.14 2.12 -12.77
CA PRO A 61 -14.43 2.40 -12.16
C PRO A 61 -14.36 2.51 -10.63
N TRP A 62 -13.30 1.99 -10.00
CA TRP A 62 -13.05 2.13 -8.56
C TRP A 62 -12.28 3.44 -8.27
N ALA A 63 -12.54 4.02 -7.09
CA ALA A 63 -11.76 5.16 -6.64
C ALA A 63 -11.79 5.27 -5.12
N SER A 64 -10.65 5.00 -4.48
CA SER A 64 -10.43 5.25 -3.05
C SER A 64 -9.80 6.63 -2.84
N PRO A 65 -10.29 7.49 -1.93
CA PRO A 65 -9.79 8.85 -1.81
C PRO A 65 -8.45 8.88 -1.06
N VAL A 66 -7.59 9.82 -1.41
CA VAL A 66 -6.34 10.07 -0.65
C VAL A 66 -6.64 10.90 0.60
N LEU A 67 -6.14 10.43 1.74
CA LEU A 67 -6.14 11.07 3.04
C LEU A 67 -4.71 11.51 3.41
N MET A 68 -4.54 12.80 3.71
CA MET A 68 -3.27 13.36 4.18
C MET A 68 -3.26 13.36 5.71
N ILE A 69 -2.36 12.59 6.32
CA ILE A 69 -2.31 12.41 7.78
C ILE A 69 -1.07 13.09 8.35
N ARG A 70 -1.25 13.97 9.33
CA ARG A 70 -0.12 14.58 10.05
C ARG A 70 0.51 13.57 11.01
N LYS A 71 1.82 13.40 10.90
CA LYS A 71 2.63 12.62 11.84
C LYS A 71 2.93 13.45 13.09
N PRO A 72 3.23 12.80 14.23
CA PRO A 72 3.72 13.48 15.43
C PRO A 72 5.03 14.25 15.22
N ASP A 73 5.86 13.83 14.26
CA ASP A 73 7.13 14.47 13.90
C ASP A 73 6.96 15.74 13.04
N GLY A 74 5.71 16.12 12.72
CA GLY A 74 5.38 17.28 11.88
C GLY A 74 5.32 16.98 10.37
N GLY A 75 5.72 15.78 9.93
CA GLY A 75 5.57 15.35 8.55
C GLY A 75 4.11 15.05 8.17
N ILE A 76 3.85 14.93 6.88
CA ILE A 76 2.54 14.53 6.34
C ILE A 76 2.72 13.16 5.65
N ARG A 77 1.79 12.23 5.89
CA ARG A 77 1.70 10.94 5.18
C ARG A 77 0.61 11.01 4.13
N PHE A 78 0.93 10.61 2.92
CA PHE A 78 -0.06 10.22 1.93
C PHE A 78 -0.56 8.82 2.21
N CYS A 79 -1.86 8.70 2.45
CA CYS A 79 -2.52 7.44 2.75
C CYS A 79 -3.73 7.31 1.84
N ILE A 80 -3.92 6.14 1.24
CA ILE A 80 -5.12 5.85 0.46
C ILE A 80 -6.15 5.24 1.41
N ASP A 81 -7.34 5.81 1.46
CA ASP A 81 -8.42 5.35 2.31
C ASP A 81 -9.17 4.17 1.67
N TYR A 82 -8.60 2.98 1.81
CA TYR A 82 -9.20 1.73 1.32
C TYR A 82 -10.28 1.15 2.26
N GLN A 83 -10.82 1.91 3.22
CA GLN A 83 -11.78 1.34 4.18
C GLN A 83 -13.01 0.75 3.51
N ARG A 84 -13.54 1.41 2.47
CA ARG A 84 -14.70 0.90 1.73
C ARG A 84 -14.38 -0.31 0.88
N LEU A 85 -13.21 -0.31 0.22
CA LEU A 85 -12.73 -1.48 -0.51
C LEU A 85 -12.57 -2.67 0.44
N LYS A 86 -11.87 -2.48 1.56
CA LYS A 86 -11.62 -3.52 2.56
C LYS A 86 -12.90 -4.08 3.19
N ALA A 87 -13.97 -3.29 3.24
CA ALA A 87 -15.27 -3.76 3.75
C ALA A 87 -15.96 -4.76 2.82
N VAL A 88 -15.66 -4.71 1.52
CA VAL A 88 -16.22 -5.63 0.51
C VAL A 88 -15.21 -6.70 0.05
N THR A 89 -13.94 -6.57 0.43
CA THR A 89 -12.92 -7.59 0.18
C THR A 89 -13.17 -8.84 1.02
N ILE A 90 -13.20 -10.00 0.37
CA ILE A 90 -13.21 -11.31 1.02
C ILE A 90 -11.86 -11.50 1.70
N LYS A 91 -11.88 -11.71 3.02
CA LYS A 91 -10.65 -11.80 3.81
C LYS A 91 -10.00 -13.17 3.62
N ASP A 92 -8.72 -13.16 3.29
CA ASP A 92 -7.88 -14.34 3.42
C ASP A 92 -7.67 -14.65 4.91
N CYS A 93 -7.89 -15.91 5.28
CA CYS A 93 -7.70 -16.42 6.64
C CYS A 93 -6.33 -17.11 6.78
N TYR A 94 -5.28 -16.43 6.35
CA TYR A 94 -3.92 -16.94 6.52
C TYR A 94 -3.56 -17.05 8.02
N PRO A 95 -3.11 -18.23 8.50
CA PRO A 95 -2.80 -18.43 9.90
C PRO A 95 -1.50 -17.71 10.28
N ILE A 96 -1.64 -16.57 10.96
CA ILE A 96 -0.49 -15.88 11.57
C ILE A 96 -0.21 -16.56 12.92
N PRO A 97 1.00 -17.10 13.16
CA PRO A 97 1.33 -17.78 14.40
C PRO A 97 1.26 -16.82 15.60
N LEU A 98 0.92 -17.35 16.78
CA LEU A 98 0.94 -16.55 17.99
C LEU A 98 2.39 -16.26 18.39
N ILE A 99 2.60 -15.14 19.08
CA ILE A 99 3.94 -14.77 19.53
C ILE A 99 4.56 -15.84 20.45
N GLY A 100 3.74 -16.54 21.25
CA GLY A 100 4.19 -17.66 22.09
C GLY A 100 4.75 -18.81 21.26
N ASP A 101 4.03 -19.22 20.21
CA ASP A 101 4.45 -20.30 19.32
C ASP A 101 5.79 -19.97 18.65
N ILE A 102 5.96 -18.71 18.22
CA ILE A 102 7.23 -18.24 17.63
C ILE A 102 8.37 -18.33 18.66
N LEU A 103 8.13 -17.89 19.90
CA LEU A 103 9.15 -17.90 20.95
C LEU A 103 9.55 -19.32 21.39
N ASP A 104 8.60 -20.25 21.44
CA ASP A 104 8.86 -21.66 21.78
C ASP A 104 9.78 -22.34 20.75
N VAL A 105 9.61 -22.02 19.46
CA VAL A 105 10.50 -22.48 18.39
C VAL A 105 11.89 -21.88 18.54
N LEU A 106 11.98 -20.61 18.91
CA LEU A 106 13.23 -19.86 19.03
C LEU A 106 14.03 -20.19 20.30
N GLY A 107 13.40 -20.68 21.37
CA GLY A 107 13.97 -20.78 22.72
C GLY A 107 15.23 -21.64 22.88
N LYS A 108 15.57 -22.50 21.90
CA LYS A 108 16.80 -23.32 21.92
C LYS A 108 17.96 -22.73 21.10
N ALA A 109 17.72 -21.66 20.35
CA ALA A 109 18.74 -21.03 19.52
C ALA A 109 19.72 -20.20 20.37
N LYS A 110 21.00 -20.21 19.98
CA LYS A 110 22.07 -19.46 20.64
C LYS A 110 22.43 -18.15 19.92
N LEU A 111 22.02 -18.02 18.66
CA LEU A 111 22.28 -16.87 17.80
C LEU A 111 21.00 -16.53 17.05
N PHE A 112 20.65 -15.25 17.05
CA PHE A 112 19.51 -14.71 16.32
C PHE A 112 20.00 -13.69 15.31
N SER A 113 19.41 -13.71 14.12
CA SER A 113 19.52 -12.65 13.13
C SER A 113 18.11 -12.20 12.77
N THR A 114 17.93 -10.90 12.58
CA THR A 114 16.68 -10.31 12.10
C THR A 114 16.96 -9.67 10.75
N MET A 115 16.04 -9.88 9.81
CA MET A 115 16.07 -9.26 8.49
C MET A 115 14.72 -8.58 8.28
N ASP A 116 14.75 -7.35 7.79
CA ASP A 116 13.56 -6.60 7.41
C ASP A 116 13.62 -6.29 5.92
N ILE A 117 12.49 -6.46 5.23
CA ILE A 117 12.39 -6.19 3.80
C ILE A 117 11.92 -4.74 3.65
N ALA A 118 12.83 -3.88 3.22
CA ALA A 118 12.50 -2.51 2.91
C ALA A 118 11.40 -2.42 1.84
N SER A 119 10.38 -1.61 2.11
CA SER A 119 9.28 -1.36 1.17
C SER A 119 8.60 -2.64 0.66
N GLY A 120 8.59 -3.72 1.46
CA GLY A 120 8.19 -5.05 1.01
C GLY A 120 6.80 -5.15 0.33
N TYR A 121 5.87 -4.26 0.66
CA TYR A 121 4.57 -4.18 -0.02
C TYR A 121 4.69 -3.89 -1.53
N TRP A 122 5.67 -3.08 -1.94
CA TRP A 122 5.88 -2.73 -3.35
C TRP A 122 6.62 -3.81 -4.14
N ASN A 123 7.18 -4.80 -3.45
CA ASN A 123 7.91 -5.89 -4.11
C ASN A 123 6.93 -6.91 -4.70
N VAL A 124 5.73 -7.05 -4.13
CA VAL A 124 4.70 -7.98 -4.60
C VAL A 124 3.85 -7.30 -5.68
N PRO A 125 3.87 -7.79 -6.93
CA PRO A 125 3.02 -7.26 -7.99
C PRO A 125 1.53 -7.57 -7.75
N MET A 126 0.66 -6.71 -8.27
CA MET A 126 -0.79 -6.92 -8.29
C MET A 126 -1.18 -7.78 -9.50
N VAL A 127 -2.12 -8.71 -9.30
CA VAL A 127 -2.78 -9.39 -10.42
C VAL A 127 -3.54 -8.35 -11.26
N ALA A 128 -3.52 -8.50 -12.59
CA ALA A 128 -4.11 -7.52 -13.53
C ALA A 128 -5.55 -7.10 -13.18
N ASP A 129 -6.41 -8.06 -12.82
CA ASP A 129 -7.82 -7.83 -12.47
C ASP A 129 -8.01 -7.13 -11.11
N SER A 130 -6.96 -7.03 -10.32
CA SER A 130 -6.96 -6.37 -9.01
C SER A 130 -6.38 -4.96 -9.05
N ILE A 131 -5.65 -4.59 -10.11
CA ILE A 131 -5.05 -3.24 -10.26
C ILE A 131 -6.13 -2.16 -10.25
N GLU A 132 -7.24 -2.37 -10.97
CA GLU A 132 -8.32 -1.37 -11.00
C GLU A 132 -8.90 -1.12 -9.61
N LYS A 133 -8.92 -2.11 -8.71
CA LYS A 133 -9.46 -2.01 -7.35
C LYS A 133 -8.56 -1.16 -6.43
N THR A 134 -7.26 -1.08 -6.73
CA THR A 134 -6.31 -0.22 -6.03
C THR A 134 -6.30 1.21 -6.56
N ALA A 135 -7.17 1.53 -7.53
CA ALA A 135 -7.26 2.89 -8.03
C ALA A 135 -7.65 3.88 -6.91
N PHE A 136 -6.93 4.99 -6.87
CA PHE A 136 -7.12 6.05 -5.90
C PHE A 136 -7.30 7.40 -6.58
N THR A 137 -8.15 8.23 -5.98
CA THR A 137 -8.49 9.55 -6.47
C THR A 137 -7.99 10.64 -5.54
N CYS A 138 -7.47 11.70 -6.13
CA CYS A 138 -6.97 12.87 -5.44
C CYS A 138 -7.39 14.14 -6.19
N LYS A 139 -7.02 15.30 -5.66
CA LYS A 139 -7.29 16.60 -6.31
C LYS A 139 -6.72 16.69 -7.73
N TYR A 140 -5.67 15.93 -8.03
CA TYR A 140 -4.89 16.03 -9.27
C TYR A 140 -5.22 14.96 -10.31
N GLY A 141 -6.08 13.99 -9.98
CA GLY A 141 -6.47 12.95 -10.92
C GLY A 141 -6.82 11.62 -10.27
N LEU A 142 -6.92 10.60 -11.12
CA LEU A 142 -7.14 9.20 -10.78
C LEU A 142 -5.90 8.42 -11.19
N PHE A 143 -5.38 7.59 -10.29
CA PHE A 143 -4.18 6.79 -10.48
C PHE A 143 -4.41 5.37 -9.94
N GLU A 144 -3.61 4.41 -10.39
CA GLU A 144 -3.61 3.02 -9.93
C GLU A 144 -2.19 2.46 -9.87
#